data_AF-A0A923R117-F1
#
_entry.id   AF-A0A923R117-F1
#
_cell.length_a   1.000
_cell.length_b   1.000
_cell.length_c   1.000
_cell.angle_alpha   90.00
_cell.angle_beta   90.00
_cell.angle_gamma   90.00
#
_symmetry.space_group_name_H-M   'P 1'
#
loop_
_entity.id
_entity.type
_entity.pdbx_description
1 polymer ?
#
loop_
_entity_poly.entity_id
_entity_poly.type
_entity_poly.pdbx_seq_one_letter_code
_entity_poly.pdbx_strand_id
1 'polypeptide(L)'
;MNLLLISLGFPPVIIKKGLEEQQYKQYLADIQAYGGIPDLFYELMASLLTRSQELILKAIEGVEIDEEEDWKKELKLIKQNFGKNSNKSIRSSDNVLDTVEEFACAFQSMRSKELAELEGLFMDSKILFQDYPIEIKGKTVRTLSGFPIRSIITEISLINFVYRLNSYKTLDLNIESAESNIEFKFEPLAYFITIRNSNFKLEKLYGSPFLTDEVTQIVNEVGKDIISQIKSKLGQL
;
A
#
# COMPACT_ATOMS: atom_id res chain seq x y z
N MET A 1 11.00 7.13 46.09
CA MET A 1 12.12 8.03 45.74
C MET A 1 11.66 9.17 44.82
N ASN A 2 11.27 8.92 43.57
CA ASN A 2 10.87 9.99 42.63
C ASN A 2 9.75 10.91 43.14
N LEU A 3 8.77 10.37 43.88
CA LEU A 3 7.73 11.18 44.51
C LEU A 3 8.30 12.24 45.48
N LEU A 4 9.31 11.88 46.27
CA LEU A 4 9.98 12.79 47.19
C LEU A 4 10.77 13.86 46.44
N LEU A 5 11.53 13.46 45.41
CA LEU A 5 12.30 14.38 44.57
C LEU A 5 11.40 15.45 43.95
N ILE A 6 10.29 15.03 43.33
CA ILE A 6 9.33 15.94 42.70
C ILE A 6 8.71 16.89 43.73
N SER A 7 8.33 16.37 44.91
CA SER A 7 7.75 17.20 45.98
C SER A 7 8.72 18.28 46.51
N LEU A 8 10.02 18.06 46.34
CA LEU A 8 11.09 18.98 46.73
C LEU A 8 11.59 19.84 45.56
N GLY A 9 10.96 19.75 44.38
CA GLY A 9 11.32 20.53 43.20
C GLY A 9 12.51 19.98 42.40
N PHE A 10 12.96 18.75 42.69
CA PHE A 10 14.01 18.07 41.93
C PHE A 10 13.43 17.24 40.77
N PRO A 11 14.19 17.05 39.69
CA PRO A 11 13.75 16.17 38.61
C PRO A 11 13.71 14.71 39.05
N PRO A 12 12.81 13.90 38.45
CA PRO A 12 12.79 12.47 38.70
C PRO A 12 14.07 11.82 38.18
N VAL A 13 14.55 10.79 38.89
CA VAL A 13 15.68 9.98 38.41
C VAL A 13 15.20 8.77 37.64
N ILE A 14 15.95 8.41 36.61
CA ILE A 14 15.73 7.22 35.79
C ILE A 14 16.89 6.27 36.04
N ILE A 15 16.58 5.02 36.41
CA ILE A 15 17.58 3.94 36.51
C ILE A 15 17.52 3.13 35.21
N LYS A 16 18.62 3.09 34.48
CA LYS A 16 18.75 2.32 33.24
C LYS A 16 18.80 0.83 33.55
N LYS A 17 18.15 0.04 32.70
CA LYS A 17 18.21 -1.43 32.78
C LYS A 17 19.63 -1.91 32.51
N GLY A 18 20.02 -3.01 33.16
CA GLY A 18 21.35 -3.60 33.00
C GLY A 18 22.22 -3.38 34.24
N LEU A 19 23.46 -2.91 34.04
CA LEU A 19 24.45 -2.79 35.12
C LEU A 19 24.01 -1.81 36.23
N GLU A 20 23.41 -0.68 35.86
CA GLU A 20 22.95 0.35 36.80
C GLU A 20 21.81 -0.15 37.69
N GLU A 21 20.86 -0.91 37.13
CA GLU A 21 19.79 -1.59 37.88
C GLU A 21 20.34 -2.65 38.85
N GLN A 22 21.37 -3.39 38.43
CA GLN A 22 22.02 -4.40 39.28
C GLN A 22 22.74 -3.74 40.46
N GLN A 23 23.50 -2.66 40.21
CA GLN A 23 24.19 -1.89 41.25
C GLN A 23 23.19 -1.29 42.26
N TYR A 24 22.09 -0.70 41.78
CA TYR A 24 21.03 -0.18 42.64
C TYR A 24 20.45 -1.27 43.57
N LYS A 25 20.13 -2.44 43.02
CA LYS A 25 19.58 -3.56 43.80
C LYS A 25 20.59 -4.12 44.80
N GLN A 26 21.86 -4.21 44.40
CA GLN A 26 22.93 -4.70 45.27
C GLN A 26 23.12 -3.78 46.49
N TYR A 27 23.29 -2.47 46.28
CA TYR A 27 23.46 -1.54 47.40
C TYR A 27 22.23 -1.49 48.31
N LEU A 28 21.03 -1.60 47.76
CA LEU A 28 19.81 -1.68 48.56
C LEU A 28 19.78 -2.95 49.41
N ALA A 29 20.17 -4.09 48.84
CA ALA A 29 20.25 -5.37 49.56
C ALA A 29 21.33 -5.33 50.67
N ASP A 30 22.51 -4.78 50.38
CA ASP A 30 23.61 -4.67 51.33
C ASP A 30 23.25 -3.82 52.55
N ILE A 31 22.57 -2.69 52.33
CA ILE A 31 22.07 -1.82 53.42
C ILE A 31 21.01 -2.56 54.25
N GLN A 32 20.08 -3.27 53.60
CA GLN A 32 18.96 -3.94 54.29
C GLN A 32 19.37 -5.20 55.06
N ALA A 33 20.33 -5.97 54.54
CA ALA A 33 20.68 -7.28 55.07
C ALA A 33 21.93 -7.27 55.97
N TYR A 34 22.92 -6.44 55.65
CA TYR A 34 24.25 -6.53 56.26
C TYR A 34 24.71 -5.23 56.94
N GLY A 35 23.86 -4.21 57.00
CA GLY A 35 24.25 -2.88 57.50
C GLY A 35 25.33 -2.24 56.62
N GLY A 36 25.26 -2.48 55.30
CA GLY A 36 26.20 -1.95 54.32
C GLY A 36 26.31 -0.43 54.35
N ILE A 37 27.38 0.09 53.75
CA ILE A 37 27.75 1.52 53.79
C ILE A 37 26.71 2.34 53.01
N PRO A 38 25.87 3.16 53.66
CA PRO A 38 24.81 3.91 52.99
C PRO A 38 25.35 4.94 51.99
N ASP A 39 26.59 5.41 52.19
CA ASP A 39 27.23 6.43 51.36
C ASP A 39 27.35 5.99 49.89
N LEU A 40 27.64 4.71 49.63
CA LEU A 40 27.70 4.17 48.26
C LEU A 40 26.35 4.26 47.54
N PHE A 41 25.26 4.06 48.28
CA PHE A 41 23.91 4.24 47.74
C PHE A 41 23.59 5.72 47.52
N TYR A 42 24.00 6.59 48.43
CA TYR A 42 23.82 8.04 48.28
C TYR A 42 24.60 8.60 47.09
N GLU A 43 25.84 8.16 46.88
CA GLU A 43 26.65 8.53 45.71
C GLU A 43 25.99 8.08 44.41
N LEU A 44 25.48 6.84 44.35
CA LEU A 44 24.73 6.36 43.20
C LEU A 44 23.50 7.26 42.94
N MET A 45 22.69 7.53 43.97
CA MET A 45 21.51 8.37 43.84
C MET A 45 21.84 9.82 43.43
N ALA A 46 22.93 10.40 43.96
CA ALA A 46 23.41 11.72 43.58
C ALA A 46 23.85 11.77 42.12
N SER A 47 24.53 10.73 41.64
CA SER A 47 24.94 10.65 40.23
C SER A 47 23.74 10.57 39.27
N LEU A 48 22.70 9.82 39.64
CA LEU A 48 21.45 9.72 38.87
C LEU A 48 20.70 11.06 38.83
N LEU A 49 20.67 11.77 39.94
CA LEU A 49 20.06 13.10 40.03
C LEU A 49 20.82 14.12 39.19
N THR A 50 22.16 14.12 39.29
CA THR A 50 23.03 14.99 38.49
C THR A 50 22.80 14.76 36.99
N ARG A 51 22.80 13.49 36.54
CA ARG A 51 22.49 13.15 35.15
C ARG A 51 21.12 13.68 34.71
N SER A 52 20.11 13.57 35.57
CA SER A 52 18.76 14.03 35.25
C SER A 52 18.68 15.56 35.12
N GLN A 53 19.43 16.29 35.94
CA GLN A 53 19.57 17.75 35.83
C GLN A 53 20.35 18.15 34.57
N GLU A 54 21.43 17.45 34.24
CA GLU A 54 22.20 17.69 33.01
C GLU A 54 21.36 17.47 31.74
N LEU A 55 20.50 16.45 31.72
CA LEU A 55 19.58 16.22 30.61
C LEU A 55 18.58 17.37 30.44
N ILE A 56 18.07 17.92 31.55
CA ILE A 56 17.19 19.09 31.52
C ILE A 56 17.93 20.34 31.05
N LEU A 57 19.17 20.55 31.48
CA LEU A 57 19.99 21.66 31.01
C LEU A 57 20.23 21.57 29.49
N LYS A 58 20.61 20.39 28.99
CA LYS A 58 20.73 20.13 27.54
C LYS A 58 19.43 20.41 26.79
N ALA A 59 18.29 20.01 27.35
CA ALA A 59 16.98 20.29 26.77
C ALA A 59 16.68 21.78 26.66
N ILE A 60 16.97 22.55 27.72
CA ILE A 60 16.77 24.00 27.77
C ILE A 60 17.69 24.70 26.77
N GLU A 61 18.92 24.20 26.61
CA GLU A 61 19.92 24.71 25.65
C GLU A 61 19.61 24.32 24.19
N GLY A 62 18.59 23.49 23.95
CA GLY A 62 18.23 23.00 22.62
C GLY A 62 19.25 22.00 22.05
N VAL A 63 20.08 21.39 22.90
CA VAL A 63 21.01 20.33 22.53
C VAL A 63 20.22 19.04 22.36
N GLU A 64 20.50 18.31 21.28
CA GLU A 64 19.89 17.01 21.00
C GLU A 64 20.15 16.04 22.17
N ILE A 65 19.08 15.49 22.74
CA ILE A 65 19.10 14.66 23.97
C ILE A 65 19.09 13.17 23.63
N ASP A 66 18.99 12.84 22.33
CA ASP A 66 18.87 11.46 21.87
C ASP A 66 20.13 10.65 22.24
N GLU A 67 19.90 9.48 22.83
CA GLU A 67 20.97 8.54 23.12
C GLU A 67 21.31 7.77 21.83
N GLU A 68 22.56 7.36 21.63
CA GLU A 68 23.05 6.65 20.42
C GLU A 68 22.24 5.39 20.02
N GLU A 69 21.37 4.89 20.90
CA GLU A 69 20.53 3.71 20.68
C GLU A 69 19.03 3.98 20.52
N ASP A 70 18.57 5.23 20.54
CA ASP A 70 17.13 5.55 20.50
C ASP A 70 16.48 5.13 19.18
N TRP A 71 17.19 5.25 18.05
CA TRP A 71 16.72 4.72 16.76
C TRP A 71 16.52 3.19 16.76
N LYS A 72 17.26 2.43 17.58
CA LYS A 72 17.07 0.97 17.70
C LYS A 72 15.78 0.64 18.43
N LYS A 73 15.40 1.44 19.44
CA LYS A 73 14.12 1.30 20.15
C LYS A 73 12.95 1.63 19.24
N GLU A 74 13.06 2.70 18.46
CA GLU A 74 12.06 3.05 17.44
C GLU A 74 11.93 1.95 16.39
N LEU A 75 13.04 1.42 15.86
CA LEU A 75 13.02 0.32 14.92
C LEU A 75 12.37 -0.94 15.51
N LYS A 76 12.58 -1.22 16.80
CA LYS A 76 11.95 -2.36 17.49
C LYS A 76 10.44 -2.18 17.62
N LEU A 77 9.99 -0.97 17.97
CA LEU A 77 8.56 -0.62 18.02
C LEU A 77 7.90 -0.73 16.64
N ILE A 78 8.57 -0.23 15.60
CA ILE A 78 8.15 -0.37 14.20
C ILE A 78 8.02 -1.86 13.86
N LYS A 79 9.06 -2.68 14.05
CA LYS A 79 9.01 -4.13 13.76
C LYS A 79 7.90 -4.87 14.50
N GLN A 80 7.62 -4.50 15.75
CA GLN A 80 6.55 -5.11 16.55
C GLN A 80 5.15 -4.78 16.00
N ASN A 81 4.98 -3.62 15.38
CA ASN A 81 3.73 -3.20 14.76
C ASN A 81 3.53 -3.80 13.35
N PHE A 82 4.62 -4.10 12.62
CA PHE A 82 4.55 -4.65 11.26
C PHE A 82 4.13 -6.14 11.19
N GLY A 83 4.14 -6.88 12.31
CA GLY A 83 3.84 -8.32 12.35
C GLY A 83 2.37 -8.72 12.59
N LYS A 84 1.45 -7.77 12.77
CA LYS A 84 0.04 -8.08 13.13
C LYS A 84 -0.97 -8.01 11.97
N ASN A 85 -0.59 -7.45 10.81
CA ASN A 85 -1.50 -7.23 9.67
C ASN A 85 -0.86 -7.61 8.32
N SER A 86 -0.49 -8.87 8.11
CA SER A 86 0.07 -9.27 6.80
C SER A 86 -0.29 -10.68 6.37
N ASN A 87 -1.56 -10.88 5.99
CA ASN A 87 -1.85 -11.67 4.78
C ASN A 87 -1.76 -10.75 3.55
N LYS A 88 -0.64 -10.03 3.41
CA LYS A 88 -0.38 -9.24 2.21
C LYS A 88 0.10 -10.21 1.15
N SER A 89 -0.81 -10.63 0.29
CA SER A 89 -0.50 -11.49 -0.84
C SER A 89 0.49 -10.73 -1.75
N ILE A 90 1.67 -11.31 -1.97
CA ILE A 90 2.71 -10.75 -2.84
C ILE A 90 2.34 -11.09 -4.28
N ARG A 91 2.74 -10.25 -5.24
CA ARG A 91 2.57 -10.53 -6.67
C ARG A 91 3.04 -11.94 -7.01
N SER A 92 2.12 -12.74 -7.53
CA SER A 92 2.36 -14.08 -8.08
C SER A 92 1.54 -14.25 -9.35
N SER A 93 1.88 -15.23 -10.18
CA SER A 93 1.07 -15.54 -11.37
C SER A 93 -0.39 -15.83 -11.04
N ASP A 94 -0.61 -16.60 -9.98
CA ASP A 94 -1.95 -16.99 -9.56
C ASP A 94 -2.75 -15.77 -9.10
N ASN A 95 -2.16 -14.91 -8.26
CA ASN A 95 -2.84 -13.70 -7.79
C ASN A 95 -3.18 -12.73 -8.92
N VAL A 96 -2.30 -12.58 -9.91
CA VAL A 96 -2.55 -11.72 -11.07
C VAL A 96 -3.67 -12.29 -11.93
N LEU A 97 -3.67 -13.60 -12.19
CA LEU A 97 -4.75 -14.27 -12.90
C LEU A 97 -6.09 -14.14 -12.20
N ASP A 98 -6.13 -14.50 -10.92
CA ASP A 98 -7.35 -14.45 -10.12
C ASP A 98 -7.92 -13.03 -10.13
N THR A 99 -7.05 -12.01 -10.01
CA THR A 99 -7.45 -10.59 -10.10
C THR A 99 -8.08 -10.26 -11.46
N VAL A 100 -7.46 -10.68 -12.57
CA VAL A 100 -7.96 -10.37 -13.92
C VAL A 100 -9.24 -11.14 -14.23
N GLU A 101 -9.34 -12.41 -13.82
CA GLU A 101 -10.52 -13.25 -13.99
C GLU A 101 -11.70 -12.72 -13.17
N GLU A 102 -11.47 -12.38 -11.90
CA GLU A 102 -12.47 -11.77 -11.02
C GLU A 102 -12.98 -10.46 -11.62
N PHE A 103 -12.06 -9.58 -12.05
CA PHE A 103 -12.43 -8.34 -12.71
C PHE A 103 -13.25 -8.58 -13.99
N ALA A 104 -12.81 -9.49 -14.87
CA ALA A 104 -13.51 -9.75 -16.12
C ALA A 104 -14.95 -10.24 -15.89
N CYS A 105 -15.15 -11.10 -14.88
CA CYS A 105 -16.47 -11.55 -14.48
C CYS A 105 -17.33 -10.40 -13.93
N ALA A 106 -16.77 -9.60 -13.01
CA ALA A 106 -17.48 -8.48 -12.41
C ALA A 106 -17.84 -7.41 -13.46
N PHE A 107 -16.90 -7.04 -14.31
CA PHE A 107 -17.09 -6.10 -15.41
C PHE A 107 -18.17 -6.57 -16.38
N GLN A 108 -18.12 -7.83 -16.81
CA GLN A 108 -19.14 -8.39 -17.72
C GLN A 108 -20.55 -8.30 -17.14
N SER A 109 -20.69 -8.61 -15.84
CA SER A 109 -21.99 -8.54 -15.16
C SER A 109 -22.54 -7.11 -15.11
N MET A 110 -21.68 -6.13 -14.85
CA MET A 110 -22.07 -4.72 -14.70
C MET A 110 -22.31 -4.04 -16.05
N ARG A 111 -21.44 -4.31 -17.03
CA ARG A 111 -21.53 -3.83 -18.41
C ARG A 111 -22.89 -4.10 -19.03
N SER A 112 -23.42 -5.31 -18.84
CA SER A 112 -24.72 -5.72 -19.38
C SER A 112 -25.91 -4.88 -18.89
N LYS A 113 -25.74 -4.15 -17.79
CA LYS A 113 -26.76 -3.25 -17.23
C LYS A 113 -26.51 -1.81 -17.64
N GLU A 114 -25.29 -1.32 -17.42
CA GLU A 114 -24.96 0.10 -17.52
C GLU A 114 -24.63 0.54 -18.96
N LEU A 115 -24.11 -0.35 -19.80
CA LEU A 115 -23.71 -0.03 -21.18
C LEU A 115 -24.66 -0.61 -22.24
N ALA A 116 -25.79 -1.20 -21.84
CA ALA A 116 -26.72 -1.86 -22.76
C ALA A 116 -27.28 -0.92 -23.84
N GLU A 117 -27.64 0.31 -23.48
CA GLU A 117 -28.14 1.30 -24.44
C GLU A 117 -27.05 1.69 -25.46
N LEU A 118 -25.82 1.88 -24.98
CA LEU A 118 -24.67 2.19 -25.82
C LEU A 118 -24.33 1.04 -26.77
N GLU A 119 -24.31 -0.20 -26.27
CA GLU A 119 -24.15 -1.42 -27.07
C GLU A 119 -25.25 -1.56 -28.11
N GLY A 120 -26.47 -1.17 -27.77
CA GLY A 120 -27.62 -1.16 -28.67
C GLY A 120 -27.38 -0.37 -29.95
N LEU A 121 -26.43 0.58 -29.95
CA LEU A 121 -26.06 1.39 -31.12
C LEU A 121 -25.07 0.70 -32.09
N PHE A 122 -24.47 -0.43 -31.70
CA PHE A 122 -23.43 -1.11 -32.46
C PHE A 122 -23.83 -2.55 -32.82
N MET A 123 -23.29 -3.07 -33.92
CA MET A 123 -23.60 -4.43 -34.39
C MET A 123 -23.01 -5.52 -33.50
N ASP A 124 -21.84 -5.26 -32.90
CA ASP A 124 -21.11 -6.24 -32.09
C ASP A 124 -20.30 -5.54 -30.98
N SER A 125 -20.13 -6.21 -29.85
CA SER A 125 -19.31 -5.78 -28.72
C SER A 125 -18.35 -6.90 -28.31
N LYS A 126 -17.06 -6.59 -28.18
CA LYS A 126 -16.01 -7.56 -27.84
C LYS A 126 -15.18 -7.07 -26.68
N ILE A 127 -14.76 -8.03 -25.86
CA ILE A 127 -13.70 -7.85 -24.87
C ILE A 127 -12.46 -8.55 -25.42
N LEU A 128 -11.35 -7.83 -25.46
CA LEU A 128 -10.06 -8.33 -25.93
C LEU A 128 -9.03 -8.12 -24.82
N PHE A 129 -8.26 -9.16 -24.51
CA PHE A 129 -7.04 -9.02 -23.73
C PHE A 129 -5.90 -8.77 -24.70
N GLN A 130 -5.24 -7.62 -24.56
CA GLN A 130 -4.05 -7.29 -25.32
C GLN A 130 -2.86 -7.28 -24.37
N ASP A 131 -1.99 -8.26 -24.53
CA ASP A 131 -0.69 -8.21 -23.89
C ASP A 131 0.20 -7.26 -24.70
N TYR A 132 0.84 -6.31 -24.04
CA TYR A 132 2.00 -5.65 -24.66
C TYR A 132 3.06 -6.72 -24.94
N PRO A 133 3.85 -6.60 -26.03
CA PRO A 133 4.88 -7.57 -26.32
C PRO A 133 5.84 -7.65 -25.13
N ILE A 134 5.89 -8.79 -24.47
CA ILE A 134 6.82 -9.02 -23.36
C ILE A 134 8.16 -9.39 -23.98
N GLU A 135 9.21 -8.64 -23.68
CA GLU A 135 10.57 -9.08 -23.93
C GLU A 135 11.01 -10.06 -22.84
N ILE A 136 10.92 -11.35 -23.14
CA ILE A 136 11.50 -12.39 -22.28
C ILE A 136 12.86 -12.74 -22.87
N LYS A 137 13.94 -12.35 -22.19
CA LYS A 137 15.33 -12.66 -22.60
C LYS A 137 15.63 -12.28 -24.07
N GLY A 138 15.18 -11.11 -24.52
CA GLY A 138 15.40 -10.61 -25.88
C GLY A 138 14.50 -11.26 -26.96
N LYS A 139 13.44 -11.97 -26.57
CA LYS A 139 12.40 -12.45 -27.50
C LYS A 139 11.08 -11.76 -27.20
N THR A 140 10.54 -11.08 -28.20
CA THR A 140 9.21 -10.51 -28.19
C THR A 140 8.16 -11.63 -28.29
N VAL A 141 7.40 -11.88 -27.23
CA VAL A 141 6.26 -12.82 -27.25
C VAL A 141 4.98 -12.03 -27.46
N ARG A 142 4.19 -12.40 -28.47
CA ARG A 142 2.83 -11.88 -28.72
C ARG A 142 1.82 -12.98 -28.39
N THR A 143 1.01 -12.81 -27.35
CA THR A 143 -0.07 -13.74 -27.02
C THR A 143 -1.37 -13.26 -27.66
N LEU A 144 -1.87 -14.03 -28.63
CA LEU A 144 -3.26 -13.98 -29.08
C LEU A 144 -3.99 -15.16 -28.44
N SER A 145 -5.25 -14.92 -28.07
CA SER A 145 -6.26 -15.88 -27.61
C SER A 145 -5.92 -17.36 -27.87
N GLY A 146 -5.66 -18.13 -26.80
CA GLY A 146 -5.56 -19.59 -26.89
C GLY A 146 -4.43 -20.27 -26.11
N PHE A 147 -3.53 -19.54 -25.47
CA PHE A 147 -2.54 -20.16 -24.57
C PHE A 147 -3.06 -20.25 -23.13
N PRO A 148 -2.77 -21.35 -22.39
CA PRO A 148 -3.00 -21.38 -20.95
C PRO A 148 -2.11 -20.31 -20.31
N ILE A 149 -2.74 -19.19 -19.96
CA ILE A 149 -2.12 -17.93 -19.53
C ILE A 149 -1.11 -18.15 -18.38
N ARG A 150 -1.31 -19.20 -17.57
CA ARG A 150 -0.56 -19.59 -16.36
C ARG A 150 0.98 -19.58 -16.48
N SER A 151 1.58 -19.87 -17.63
CA SER A 151 3.04 -19.99 -17.74
C SER A 151 3.80 -18.68 -18.00
N ILE A 152 3.12 -17.57 -18.30
CA ILE A 152 3.77 -16.30 -18.75
C ILE A 152 3.58 -15.15 -17.73
N ILE A 153 2.65 -15.27 -16.78
CA ILE A 153 2.22 -14.14 -15.92
C ILE A 153 3.26 -13.68 -14.89
N THR A 154 4.25 -14.51 -14.51
CA THR A 154 5.24 -14.11 -13.50
C THR A 154 5.99 -12.83 -13.89
N GLU A 155 6.13 -12.57 -15.19
CA GLU A 155 6.87 -11.41 -15.72
C GLU A 155 5.94 -10.26 -16.17
N ILE A 156 4.62 -10.45 -16.17
CA ILE A 156 3.66 -9.46 -16.69
C ILE A 156 3.45 -8.30 -15.70
N SER A 157 4.11 -7.19 -15.94
CA SER A 157 3.90 -5.94 -15.17
C SER A 157 2.68 -5.15 -15.63
N LEU A 158 2.13 -5.46 -16.80
CA LEU A 158 1.08 -4.69 -17.45
C LEU A 158 0.15 -5.57 -18.27
N ILE A 159 -1.16 -5.46 -18.06
CA ILE A 159 -2.21 -6.11 -18.87
C ILE A 159 -3.17 -5.03 -19.36
N ASN A 160 -3.50 -5.03 -20.65
CA ASN A 160 -4.50 -4.12 -21.20
C ASN A 160 -5.78 -4.89 -21.55
N PHE A 161 -6.88 -4.48 -20.93
CA PHE A 161 -8.22 -4.97 -21.17
C PHE A 161 -8.94 -3.99 -22.10
N VAL A 162 -9.20 -4.39 -23.33
CA VAL A 162 -9.81 -3.55 -24.36
C VAL A 162 -11.27 -3.94 -24.53
N TYR A 163 -12.17 -3.01 -24.25
CA TYR A 163 -13.58 -3.14 -24.56
C TYR A 163 -13.89 -2.37 -25.85
N ARG A 164 -14.34 -3.08 -26.89
CA ARG A 164 -14.52 -2.55 -28.24
C ARG A 164 -15.94 -2.77 -28.74
N LEU A 165 -16.56 -1.70 -29.23
CA LEU A 165 -17.81 -1.70 -29.96
C LEU A 165 -17.52 -1.55 -31.45
N ASN A 166 -18.08 -2.44 -32.28
CA ASN A 166 -17.81 -2.50 -33.71
C ASN A 166 -19.07 -2.18 -34.53
N SER A 167 -18.86 -1.44 -35.61
CA SER A 167 -19.83 -1.12 -36.65
C SER A 167 -21.11 -0.47 -36.10
N TYR A 168 -21.13 0.86 -36.09
CA TYR A 168 -22.32 1.62 -35.70
C TYR A 168 -23.51 1.28 -36.61
N LYS A 169 -24.71 1.10 -36.04
CA LYS A 169 -25.88 0.57 -36.77
C LYS A 169 -26.45 1.54 -37.80
N THR A 170 -26.31 2.84 -37.59
CA THR A 170 -26.86 3.85 -38.49
C THR A 170 -25.87 4.11 -39.63
N LEU A 171 -26.31 3.84 -40.87
CA LEU A 171 -25.52 3.99 -42.10
C LEU A 171 -24.98 5.41 -42.34
N ASP A 172 -25.62 6.42 -41.76
CA ASP A 172 -25.24 7.83 -41.94
C ASP A 172 -23.96 8.21 -41.18
N LEU A 173 -23.46 7.34 -40.30
CA LEU A 173 -22.30 7.57 -39.46
C LEU A 173 -21.23 6.52 -39.76
N ASN A 174 -20.12 6.95 -40.38
CA ASN A 174 -18.99 6.08 -40.69
C ASN A 174 -18.11 5.80 -39.46
N ILE A 175 -18.72 5.31 -38.38
CA ILE A 175 -18.03 4.92 -37.15
C ILE A 175 -17.78 3.41 -37.21
N GLU A 176 -16.59 3.05 -37.68
CA GLU A 176 -16.17 1.63 -37.77
C GLU A 176 -16.05 0.96 -36.41
N SER A 177 -15.54 1.69 -35.40
CA SER A 177 -15.42 1.20 -34.03
C SER A 177 -15.24 2.33 -33.02
N ALA A 178 -15.52 2.03 -31.75
CA ALA A 178 -15.13 2.81 -30.59
C ALA A 178 -14.63 1.85 -29.51
N GLU A 179 -13.58 2.21 -28.77
CA GLU A 179 -12.97 1.30 -27.81
C GLU A 179 -12.43 2.02 -26.57
N SER A 180 -12.58 1.40 -25.41
CA SER A 180 -11.91 1.86 -24.19
C SER A 180 -10.85 0.86 -23.76
N ASN A 181 -9.74 1.37 -23.22
CA ASN A 181 -8.60 0.59 -22.77
C ASN A 181 -8.50 0.73 -21.25
N ILE A 182 -8.63 -0.39 -20.55
CA ILE A 182 -8.49 -0.51 -19.10
C ILE A 182 -7.15 -1.18 -18.81
N GLU A 183 -6.21 -0.41 -18.29
CA GLU A 183 -4.85 -0.87 -18.04
C GLU A 183 -4.69 -1.32 -16.58
N PHE A 184 -4.21 -2.55 -16.42
CA PHE A 184 -3.77 -3.10 -15.15
C PHE A 184 -2.26 -3.03 -15.06
N LYS A 185 -1.75 -2.35 -14.04
CA LYS A 185 -0.33 -2.30 -13.71
C LYS A 185 -0.05 -3.06 -12.41
N PHE A 186 0.75 -4.11 -12.48
CA PHE A 186 1.02 -5.03 -11.37
C PHE A 186 2.38 -4.75 -10.71
N GLU A 187 2.34 -4.20 -9.50
CA GLU A 187 3.51 -3.94 -8.66
C GLU A 187 3.69 -5.06 -7.62
N PRO A 188 4.83 -5.15 -6.89
CA PRO A 188 5.08 -6.30 -6.01
C PRO A 188 4.04 -6.55 -4.90
N LEU A 189 3.34 -5.51 -4.43
CA LEU A 189 2.41 -5.58 -3.30
C LEU A 189 0.98 -5.17 -3.64
N ALA A 190 0.77 -4.54 -4.80
CA ALA A 190 -0.49 -3.95 -5.19
C ALA A 190 -0.60 -3.90 -6.72
N TYR A 191 -1.79 -3.64 -7.21
CA TYR A 191 -2.02 -3.34 -8.61
C TYR A 191 -2.84 -2.07 -8.76
N PHE A 192 -2.71 -1.47 -9.94
CA PHE A 192 -3.39 -0.25 -10.31
C PHE A 192 -4.23 -0.49 -11.54
N ILE A 193 -5.44 0.04 -11.55
CA ILE A 193 -6.32 0.08 -12.71
C ILE A 193 -6.44 1.52 -13.17
N THR A 194 -6.19 1.76 -14.44
CA THR A 194 -6.41 3.06 -15.08
C THR A 194 -7.20 2.88 -16.36
N ILE A 195 -7.87 3.95 -16.81
CA ILE A 195 -8.66 3.94 -18.05
C ILE A 195 -8.07 5.00 -18.97
N ARG A 196 -7.80 4.64 -20.23
CA ARG A 196 -7.27 5.57 -21.22
C ARG A 196 -8.22 6.76 -21.38
N ASN A 197 -7.67 7.97 -21.52
CA ASN A 197 -8.41 9.23 -21.63
C ASN A 197 -9.27 9.60 -20.40
N SER A 198 -9.06 8.93 -19.25
CA SER A 198 -9.67 9.30 -17.98
C SER A 198 -8.60 9.59 -16.92
N ASN A 199 -8.95 10.42 -15.94
CA ASN A 199 -8.15 10.61 -14.72
C ASN A 199 -8.44 9.53 -13.66
N PHE A 200 -9.27 8.54 -14.00
CA PHE A 200 -9.61 7.45 -13.11
C PHE A 200 -8.38 6.59 -12.79
N LYS A 201 -8.17 6.34 -11.49
CA LYS A 201 -7.15 5.44 -10.97
C LYS A 201 -7.68 4.72 -9.74
N LEU A 202 -7.59 3.40 -9.74
CA LEU A 202 -7.91 2.55 -8.60
C LEU A 202 -6.65 1.79 -8.18
N GLU A 203 -6.37 1.75 -6.88
CA GLU A 203 -5.28 0.97 -6.29
C GLU A 203 -5.88 -0.13 -5.41
N LYS A 204 -5.40 -1.37 -5.57
CA LYS A 204 -5.85 -2.51 -4.76
C LYS A 204 -4.70 -3.43 -4.41
N LEU A 205 -4.82 -4.07 -3.25
CA LEU A 205 -3.93 -5.16 -2.85
C LEU A 205 -4.38 -6.47 -3.50
N TYR A 206 -3.45 -7.38 -3.73
CA TYR A 206 -3.76 -8.73 -4.20
C TYR A 206 -4.67 -9.48 -3.21
N GLY A 207 -5.63 -10.23 -3.75
CA GLY A 207 -6.61 -10.98 -2.96
C GLY A 207 -7.71 -10.11 -2.32
N SER A 208 -7.73 -8.80 -2.58
CA SER A 208 -8.84 -7.93 -2.18
C SER A 208 -9.94 -7.99 -3.24
N PRO A 209 -11.18 -8.36 -2.89
CA PRO A 209 -12.26 -8.50 -3.88
C PRO A 209 -12.67 -7.15 -4.47
N PHE A 210 -13.23 -7.18 -5.68
CA PHE A 210 -13.81 -5.99 -6.31
C PHE A 210 -15.16 -5.63 -5.68
N LEU A 211 -15.29 -4.39 -5.20
CA LEU A 211 -16.56 -3.88 -4.68
C LEU A 211 -17.45 -3.46 -5.85
N THR A 212 -18.77 -3.60 -5.67
CA THR A 212 -19.76 -3.24 -6.69
C THR A 212 -19.62 -1.79 -7.14
N ASP A 213 -19.38 -0.86 -6.21
CA ASP A 213 -19.22 0.56 -6.53
C ASP A 213 -17.94 0.84 -7.34
N GLU A 214 -16.84 0.14 -7.04
CA GLU A 214 -15.58 0.26 -7.80
C GLU A 214 -15.77 -0.15 -9.25
N VAL A 215 -16.43 -1.29 -9.47
CA VAL A 215 -16.70 -1.81 -10.83
C VAL A 215 -17.68 -0.89 -11.56
N THR A 216 -18.68 -0.38 -10.88
CA THR A 216 -19.64 0.59 -11.44
C THR A 216 -18.93 1.86 -11.91
N GLN A 217 -18.00 2.39 -11.11
CA GLN A 217 -17.20 3.55 -11.51
C GLN A 217 -16.35 3.26 -12.75
N ILE A 218 -15.68 2.09 -12.80
CA ILE A 218 -14.89 1.67 -13.95
C ILE A 218 -15.75 1.61 -15.22
N VAL A 219 -16.94 0.99 -15.14
CA VAL A 219 -17.86 0.87 -16.29
C VAL A 219 -18.35 2.24 -16.75
N ASN A 220 -18.66 3.14 -15.82
CA ASN A 220 -19.07 4.51 -16.15
C ASN A 220 -17.97 5.29 -16.88
N GLU A 221 -16.72 5.17 -16.43
CA GLU A 221 -15.59 5.82 -17.07
C GLU A 221 -15.32 5.25 -18.48
N VAL A 222 -15.46 3.94 -18.66
CA VAL A 222 -15.43 3.28 -19.98
C VAL A 222 -16.53 3.83 -20.90
N GLY A 223 -17.75 3.97 -20.39
CA GLY A 223 -18.87 4.57 -21.14
C GLY A 223 -18.57 6.00 -21.58
N LYS A 224 -18.03 6.83 -20.68
CA LYS A 224 -17.62 8.21 -20.99
C LYS A 224 -16.55 8.29 -22.06
N ASP A 225 -15.53 7.43 -22.00
CA ASP A 225 -14.45 7.38 -22.99
C ASP A 225 -15.01 7.02 -24.38
N ILE A 226 -15.87 6.00 -24.47
CA ILE A 226 -16.52 5.61 -25.73
C ILE A 226 -17.42 6.73 -26.27
N ILE A 227 -18.24 7.36 -25.41
CA ILE A 227 -19.10 8.48 -25.82
C ILE A 227 -18.27 9.65 -26.34
N SER A 228 -17.15 9.97 -25.70
CA SER A 228 -16.23 11.02 -26.16
C SER A 228 -15.70 10.71 -27.58
N GLN A 229 -15.33 9.47 -27.84
CA GLN A 229 -14.89 9.05 -29.18
C GLN A 229 -16.00 9.17 -30.22
N ILE A 230 -17.23 8.76 -29.88
CA ILE A 230 -18.39 8.92 -30.77
C ILE A 230 -18.62 10.40 -31.08
N LYS A 231 -18.65 11.26 -30.05
CA LYS A 231 -18.82 12.72 -30.22
C LYS A 231 -17.74 13.33 -31.13
N SER A 232 -16.49 12.95 -30.94
CA SER A 232 -15.38 13.43 -31.77
C SER A 232 -15.55 13.09 -33.26
N LYS A 233 -16.14 11.92 -33.55
CA LYS A 233 -16.41 11.47 -34.93
C LYS A 233 -17.68 12.09 -35.52
N LEU A 234 -18.63 12.52 -34.68
CA LEU A 234 -19.87 13.18 -35.08
C LEU A 234 -19.69 14.65 -35.47
N GLY A 235 -18.51 15.24 -35.24
CA GLY A 235 -18.25 16.63 -35.60
C GLY A 235 -19.08 17.65 -34.82
N GLN A 236 -19.61 17.29 -33.64
CA GLN A 236 -20.37 18.20 -32.77
C GLN A 236 -19.54 18.58 -31.53
N LEU A 237 -19.15 19.87 -31.50
CA LEU A 237 -18.71 20.75 -30.39
C LEU A 237 -18.03 20.13 -29.16
#